data_AF-A0A382ILL1-F1
#
_entry.id   AF-A0A382ILL1-F1
#
_cell.length_a   1.000
_cell.length_b   1.000
_cell.length_c   1.000
_cell.angle_alpha   90.00
_cell.angle_beta   90.00
_cell.angle_gamma   90.00
#
_symmetry.space_group_name_H-M   'P 1'
#
loop_
_entity.id
_entity.type
_entity.pdbx_description
1 polymer ?
#
loop_
_entity_poly.entity_id
_entity_poly.type
_entity_poly.pdbx_seq_one_letter_code
_entity_poly.pdbx_strand_id
1 'polypeptide(L)'
;IFSPYKDIYARLDAGLLEEMFGGVGGEILYRPFDKTWAVGLSLHRVKQRDFKQKFGFLKGPRTGVGTKGMKYEVETGHLEIYKEFPSQGVIAQVMAGKFLAGDKGATLDVSRRFRSGLRLGFFFTLTDATKDEFGEGSFDKGIYFQIPHDLFFTNFSTGQVFFGIHPLTRDGGALLVQHHSLYSITGNTAKYEIERDWDDIID
;
A
#
# COMPACT_ATOMS: atom_id res chain seq x y z
N ILE A 1 -12.44 4.67 -10.55
CA ILE A 1 -12.21 3.22 -10.76
C ILE A 1 -13.14 2.77 -11.87
N PHE A 2 -12.65 1.96 -12.80
CA PHE A 2 -13.46 1.39 -13.89
C PHE A 2 -13.04 -0.05 -14.14
N SER A 3 -13.92 -0.86 -14.75
CA SER A 3 -13.62 -2.24 -15.14
C SER A 3 -13.63 -2.31 -16.67
N PRO A 4 -12.46 -2.29 -17.33
CA PRO A 4 -12.40 -2.29 -18.79
C PRO A 4 -12.78 -3.64 -19.40
N TYR A 5 -12.62 -4.72 -18.64
CA TYR A 5 -12.91 -6.08 -19.07
C TYR A 5 -13.31 -6.92 -17.86
N LYS A 6 -13.92 -8.08 -18.10
CA LYS A 6 -14.26 -9.03 -17.04
C LYS A 6 -13.03 -9.33 -16.18
N ASP A 7 -13.20 -9.26 -14.87
CA ASP A 7 -12.18 -9.55 -13.85
C ASP A 7 -10.97 -8.58 -13.87
N ILE A 8 -10.98 -7.55 -14.71
CA ILE A 8 -9.96 -6.49 -14.75
C ILE A 8 -10.55 -5.22 -14.14
N TYR A 9 -9.80 -4.63 -13.22
CA TYR A 9 -10.10 -3.37 -12.57
C TYR A 9 -8.96 -2.40 -12.85
N ALA A 10 -9.30 -1.14 -13.05
CA ALA A 10 -8.35 -0.08 -13.30
C ALA A 10 -8.70 1.17 -12.50
N ARG A 11 -7.67 1.85 -12.03
CA ARG A 11 -7.75 3.10 -11.29
C ARG A 11 -6.71 4.07 -11.82
N LEU A 12 -7.09 5.33 -11.89
CA LEU A 12 -6.20 6.44 -12.20
C LEU A 12 -6.22 7.39 -11.01
N ASP A 13 -5.05 7.83 -10.60
CA ASP A 13 -4.83 8.73 -9.48
C ASP A 13 -4.15 10.00 -9.98
N ALA A 14 -4.61 11.16 -9.53
CA ALA A 14 -4.01 12.44 -9.87
C ALA A 14 -4.20 13.47 -8.75
N GLY A 15 -3.19 14.30 -8.52
CA GLY A 15 -3.23 15.40 -7.57
C GLY A 15 -2.40 15.13 -6.32
N LEU A 16 -3.03 15.24 -5.15
CA LEU A 16 -2.37 15.03 -3.86
C LEU A 16 -2.61 13.59 -3.43
N LEU A 17 -1.59 12.74 -3.59
CA LEU A 17 -1.71 11.31 -3.30
C LEU A 17 -1.52 11.03 -1.81
N GLU A 18 -0.60 11.78 -1.18
CA GLU A 18 -0.24 11.67 0.23
C GLU A 18 0.06 13.05 0.84
N GLU A 19 0.28 13.08 2.15
CA GLU A 19 0.73 14.27 2.88
C GLU A 19 2.07 14.80 2.35
N MET A 20 3.00 13.91 2.01
CA MET A 20 4.35 14.27 1.56
C MET A 20 4.50 14.31 0.03
N PHE A 21 3.64 13.61 -0.71
CA PHE A 21 3.77 13.45 -2.16
C PHE A 21 2.48 13.77 -2.91
N GLY A 22 2.61 14.47 -4.04
CA GLY A 22 1.54 14.59 -5.03
C GLY A 22 2.05 14.16 -6.40
N GLY A 23 1.18 13.72 -7.28
CA GLY A 23 1.60 13.09 -8.52
C GLY A 23 0.44 12.64 -9.39
N VAL A 24 0.80 11.82 -10.37
CA VAL A 24 -0.13 11.12 -11.25
C VAL A 24 0.28 9.67 -11.36
N GLY A 25 -0.68 8.78 -11.52
CA GLY A 25 -0.41 7.36 -11.65
C GLY A 25 -1.68 6.56 -11.78
N GLY A 26 -1.55 5.27 -11.54
CA GLY A 26 -2.69 4.38 -11.56
C GLY A 26 -2.30 2.95 -11.24
N GLU A 27 -3.33 2.14 -11.16
CA GLU A 27 -3.25 0.73 -10.83
C GLU A 27 -4.15 -0.06 -11.76
N ILE A 28 -3.70 -1.25 -12.16
CA ILE A 28 -4.50 -2.23 -12.86
C ILE A 28 -4.44 -3.51 -12.05
N LEU A 29 -5.59 -4.15 -11.83
CA LEU A 29 -5.72 -5.39 -11.09
C LEU A 29 -6.49 -6.40 -11.93
N TYR A 30 -5.92 -7.57 -12.12
CA TYR A 30 -6.63 -8.75 -12.61
C TYR A 30 -6.97 -9.66 -11.43
N ARG A 31 -8.25 -9.83 -11.15
CA ARG A 31 -8.80 -10.61 -10.02
C ARG A 31 -10.00 -11.43 -10.50
N PRO A 32 -9.80 -12.70 -10.90
CA PRO A 32 -10.88 -13.57 -11.32
C PRO A 32 -11.86 -13.89 -10.19
N PHE A 33 -13.16 -13.82 -10.47
CA PHE A 33 -14.21 -14.09 -9.49
C PHE A 33 -14.11 -15.46 -8.79
N ASP A 34 -13.71 -16.51 -9.51
CA ASP A 34 -13.69 -17.89 -9.05
C ASP A 34 -12.31 -18.38 -8.57
N LYS A 35 -11.31 -17.48 -8.52
CA LYS A 35 -9.94 -17.82 -8.11
C LYS A 35 -9.55 -17.11 -6.82
N THR A 36 -8.62 -17.72 -6.09
CA THR A 36 -8.07 -17.15 -4.85
C THR A 36 -6.74 -16.43 -5.08
N TRP A 37 -6.50 -15.90 -6.28
CA TRP A 37 -5.28 -15.16 -6.59
C TRP A 37 -5.61 -13.93 -7.44
N ALA A 38 -4.76 -12.92 -7.36
CA ALA A 38 -4.86 -11.71 -8.15
C ALA A 38 -3.47 -11.21 -8.55
N VAL A 39 -3.41 -10.45 -9.64
CA VAL A 39 -2.17 -9.81 -10.10
C VAL A 39 -2.43 -8.34 -10.34
N GLY A 40 -1.65 -7.49 -9.69
CA GLY A 40 -1.73 -6.03 -9.77
C GLY A 40 -0.48 -5.44 -10.43
N LEU A 41 -0.66 -4.32 -11.12
CA LEU A 41 0.44 -3.46 -11.57
C LEU A 41 0.11 -2.04 -11.14
N SER A 42 1.02 -1.43 -10.39
CA SER A 42 0.93 -0.05 -9.93
C SER A 42 2.06 0.76 -10.54
N LEU A 43 1.75 1.96 -11.05
CA LEU A 43 2.73 2.88 -11.62
C LEU A 43 2.39 4.32 -11.21
N HIS A 44 3.34 5.01 -10.57
CA HIS A 44 3.14 6.38 -10.10
C HIS A 44 4.36 7.24 -10.37
N ARG A 45 4.10 8.50 -10.73
CA ARG A 45 5.11 9.55 -10.85
C ARG A 45 4.78 10.63 -9.84
N VAL A 46 5.64 10.77 -8.84
CA VAL A 46 5.37 11.60 -7.66
C VAL A 46 6.42 12.67 -7.47
N LYS A 47 5.98 13.78 -6.86
CA LYS A 47 6.76 14.96 -6.52
C LYS A 47 6.54 15.29 -5.06
N GLN A 48 7.62 15.60 -4.37
CA GLN A 48 7.56 15.99 -2.96
C GLN A 48 6.85 17.34 -2.79
N ARG A 49 5.89 17.39 -1.87
CA ARG A 49 5.08 18.56 -1.54
C ARG A 49 5.90 19.57 -0.73
N ASP A 50 5.52 20.86 -0.83
CA ASP A 50 6.12 21.91 0.01
C ASP A 50 5.75 21.67 1.48
N PHE A 51 6.67 21.98 2.40
CA PHE A 51 6.51 21.78 3.85
C PHE A 51 5.30 22.50 4.44
N LYS A 52 4.79 23.54 3.75
CA LYS A 52 3.56 24.24 4.12
C LYS A 52 2.28 23.45 3.82
N GLN A 53 2.36 22.25 3.23
CA GLN A 53 1.28 21.30 2.97
C GLN A 53 0.01 21.86 2.30
N LYS A 54 0.11 23.01 1.61
CA LYS A 54 -0.94 23.53 0.71
C LYS A 54 -0.94 22.75 -0.62
N PHE A 55 -1.52 23.30 -1.68
CA PHE A 55 -1.43 22.74 -3.05
C PHE A 55 -0.06 22.94 -3.74
N GLY A 56 0.97 23.36 -3.00
CA GLY A 56 2.29 23.69 -3.55
C GLY A 56 3.23 22.48 -3.56
N PHE A 57 3.95 22.29 -4.66
CA PHE A 57 5.11 21.40 -4.73
C PHE A 57 6.39 22.16 -4.41
N LEU A 58 7.45 21.47 -3.99
CA LEU A 58 8.77 22.09 -3.78
C LEU A 58 9.24 22.78 -5.07
N LYS A 59 9.12 24.11 -5.11
CA LYS A 59 9.72 24.96 -6.14
C LYS A 59 11.15 25.25 -5.67
N GLY A 60 12.13 24.68 -6.35
CA GLY A 60 13.56 24.92 -6.06
C GLY A 60 13.96 26.41 -6.14
N PRO A 61 15.25 26.68 -5.98
CA PRO A 61 15.78 27.35 -4.79
C PRO A 61 15.08 28.70 -4.52
N ARG A 62 14.53 28.87 -3.31
CA ARG A 62 14.29 30.23 -2.79
C ARG A 62 15.65 30.85 -2.50
N THR A 63 16.05 31.80 -3.34
CA THR A 63 17.12 32.77 -3.02
C THR A 63 16.73 33.50 -1.74
N GLY A 64 17.30 33.08 -0.62
CA GLY A 64 17.05 33.64 0.70
C GLY A 64 17.51 32.65 1.77
N VAL A 65 18.62 32.98 2.43
CA VAL A 65 19.25 32.34 3.60
C VAL A 65 18.45 31.17 4.21
N GLY A 66 18.92 29.93 3.99
CA GLY A 66 18.68 28.82 4.93
C GLY A 66 17.87 27.59 4.49
N THR A 67 17.36 27.45 3.25
CA THR A 67 16.70 26.17 2.88
C THR A 67 16.88 25.81 1.39
N LYS A 68 17.78 24.87 1.12
CA LYS A 68 18.01 24.27 -0.20
C LYS A 68 16.87 23.30 -0.53
N GLY A 69 15.79 23.81 -1.13
CA GLY A 69 14.69 22.98 -1.63
C GLY A 69 15.14 22.13 -2.83
N MET A 70 15.45 20.85 -2.59
CA MET A 70 15.74 19.87 -3.64
C MET A 70 14.44 19.54 -4.38
N LYS A 71 14.44 19.56 -5.71
CA LYS A 71 13.32 19.01 -6.50
C LYS A 71 13.44 17.48 -6.46
N TYR A 72 12.64 16.84 -5.60
CA TYR A 72 12.57 15.38 -5.55
C TYR A 72 11.36 14.91 -6.37
N GLU A 73 11.65 14.33 -7.52
CA GLU A 73 10.68 13.72 -8.44
C GLU A 73 11.09 12.26 -8.66
N VAL A 74 10.18 11.34 -8.38
CA VAL A 74 10.45 9.90 -8.44
C VAL A 74 9.33 9.20 -9.19
N GLU A 75 9.72 8.26 -10.04
CA GLU A 75 8.83 7.28 -10.65
C GLU A 75 8.95 5.99 -9.85
N THR A 76 7.82 5.52 -9.32
CA THR A 76 7.67 4.27 -8.59
C THR A 76 6.79 3.33 -9.39
N GLY A 77 6.99 2.03 -9.18
CA GLY A 77 6.20 1.04 -9.89
C GLY A 77 6.41 -0.34 -9.34
N HIS A 78 5.33 -1.10 -9.19
CA HIS A 78 5.33 -2.39 -8.53
C HIS A 78 4.43 -3.38 -9.28
N LEU A 79 4.95 -4.59 -9.47
CA LEU A 79 4.16 -5.76 -9.82
C LEU A 79 3.77 -6.45 -8.52
N GLU A 80 2.50 -6.78 -8.38
CA GLU A 80 1.93 -7.35 -7.17
C GLU A 80 1.25 -8.68 -7.50
N ILE A 81 1.52 -9.70 -6.71
CA ILE A 81 0.89 -11.02 -6.84
C ILE A 81 0.30 -11.36 -5.48
N TYR A 82 -0.99 -11.67 -5.48
CA TYR A 82 -1.77 -12.01 -4.30
C TYR A 82 -2.19 -13.47 -4.35
N LYS A 83 -2.15 -14.13 -3.20
CA LYS A 83 -2.70 -15.47 -3.00
C LYS A 83 -3.45 -15.51 -1.68
N GLU A 84 -4.72 -15.88 -1.75
CA GLU A 84 -5.59 -16.06 -0.61
C GLU A 84 -5.78 -17.55 -0.31
N PHE A 85 -5.82 -17.86 0.98
CA PHE A 85 -6.10 -19.16 1.58
C PHE A 85 -7.35 -19.03 2.45
N PRO A 86 -8.56 -19.10 1.85
CA PRO A 86 -9.81 -18.72 2.52
C PRO A 86 -10.09 -19.51 3.79
N SER A 87 -9.81 -20.82 3.80
CA SER A 87 -10.02 -21.69 4.96
C SER A 87 -9.19 -21.30 6.20
N GLN A 88 -8.06 -20.61 5.99
CA GLN A 88 -7.17 -20.16 7.07
C GLN A 88 -7.33 -18.67 7.37
N GLY A 89 -8.03 -17.93 6.50
CA GLY A 89 -8.11 -16.48 6.53
C GLY A 89 -6.76 -15.81 6.25
N VAL A 90 -5.87 -16.47 5.50
CA VAL A 90 -4.50 -15.99 5.23
C VAL A 90 -4.41 -15.40 3.84
N ILE A 91 -3.71 -14.27 3.73
CA ILE A 91 -3.36 -13.60 2.48
C ILE A 91 -1.84 -13.51 2.42
N ALA A 92 -1.26 -13.97 1.31
CA ALA A 92 0.14 -13.76 0.98
C ALA A 92 0.22 -12.84 -0.24
N GLN A 93 1.08 -11.84 -0.15
CA GLN A 93 1.33 -10.88 -1.22
C GLN A 93 2.83 -10.79 -1.46
N VAL A 94 3.22 -10.86 -2.73
CA VAL A 94 4.56 -10.48 -3.19
C VAL A 94 4.44 -9.22 -4.01
N MET A 95 5.23 -8.22 -3.68
CA MET A 95 5.34 -6.97 -4.43
C MET A 95 6.79 -6.80 -4.87
N ALA A 96 7.05 -6.51 -6.14
CA ALA A 96 8.39 -6.30 -6.63
C ALA A 96 8.46 -5.11 -7.60
N GLY A 97 9.47 -4.27 -7.46
CA GLY A 97 9.55 -3.06 -8.27
C GLY A 97 10.51 -2.02 -7.74
N LYS A 98 10.19 -0.76 -8.04
CA LYS A 98 10.98 0.42 -7.67
C LYS A 98 10.21 1.24 -6.64
N PHE A 99 10.86 1.45 -5.50
CA PHE A 99 10.33 2.11 -4.32
C PHE A 99 10.54 3.64 -4.39
N LEU A 100 9.96 4.36 -3.42
CA LEU A 100 10.00 5.83 -3.37
C LEU A 100 11.40 6.41 -3.25
N ALA A 101 12.31 5.71 -2.59
CA ALA A 101 13.69 6.13 -2.45
C ALA A 101 14.50 5.95 -3.75
N GLY A 102 13.92 5.27 -4.75
CA GLY A 102 14.54 5.01 -6.05
C GLY A 102 15.22 3.64 -6.13
N ASP A 103 15.37 2.96 -5.00
CA ASP A 103 15.86 1.60 -4.87
C ASP A 103 14.87 0.59 -5.45
N LYS A 104 15.39 -0.55 -5.88
CA LYS A 104 14.62 -1.66 -6.45
C LYS A 104 14.69 -2.86 -5.54
N GLY A 105 13.58 -3.56 -5.42
CA GLY A 105 13.53 -4.73 -4.56
C GLY A 105 12.20 -5.44 -4.61
N ALA A 106 11.97 -6.25 -3.58
CA ALA A 106 10.74 -6.97 -3.39
C ALA A 106 10.35 -7.05 -1.91
N THR A 107 9.05 -7.06 -1.68
CA THR A 107 8.42 -7.24 -0.38
C THR A 107 7.57 -8.50 -0.40
N LEU A 108 7.72 -9.36 0.60
CA LEU A 108 6.71 -10.36 0.94
C LEU A 108 5.92 -9.86 2.13
N ASP A 109 4.60 -9.82 2.00
CA ASP A 109 3.65 -9.60 3.08
C ASP A 109 2.82 -10.87 3.28
N VAL A 110 2.68 -11.30 4.52
CA VAL A 110 1.75 -12.37 4.89
C VAL A 110 0.91 -11.88 6.06
N SER A 111 -0.40 -11.96 5.89
CA SER A 111 -1.36 -11.56 6.92
C SER A 111 -2.48 -12.57 7.11
N ARG A 112 -3.05 -12.56 8.30
CA ARG A 112 -4.23 -13.34 8.68
C ARG A 112 -5.33 -12.42 9.14
N ARG A 113 -6.52 -12.57 8.56
CA ARG A 113 -7.77 -11.94 9.01
C ARG A 113 -8.51 -12.91 9.94
N PHE A 114 -8.92 -12.40 11.09
CA PHE A 114 -9.75 -13.10 12.05
C PHE A 114 -11.24 -12.77 11.83
N ARG A 115 -12.12 -13.58 12.39
CA ARG A 115 -13.58 -13.35 12.34
C ARG A 115 -13.99 -12.01 12.96
N SER A 116 -13.23 -11.52 13.94
CA SER A 116 -13.42 -10.20 14.54
C SER A 116 -13.10 -9.02 13.61
N GLY A 117 -12.67 -9.28 12.38
CA GLY A 117 -12.17 -8.26 11.44
C GLY A 117 -10.73 -7.81 11.71
N LEU A 118 -10.14 -8.17 12.85
CA LEU A 118 -8.72 -7.94 13.14
C LEU A 118 -7.86 -8.59 12.05
N ARG A 119 -6.84 -7.87 11.56
CA ARG A 119 -5.79 -8.41 10.71
C ARG A 119 -4.45 -8.31 11.42
N LEU A 120 -3.70 -9.41 11.44
CA LEU A 120 -2.31 -9.46 11.90
C LEU A 120 -1.46 -9.86 10.71
N GLY A 121 -0.42 -9.07 10.41
CA GLY A 121 0.50 -9.40 9.35
C GLY A 121 1.94 -9.16 9.73
N PHE A 122 2.82 -9.73 8.93
CA PHE A 122 4.24 -9.44 8.94
C PHE A 122 4.72 -9.30 7.51
N PHE A 123 5.75 -8.50 7.33
CA PHE A 123 6.36 -8.34 6.02
C PHE A 123 7.88 -8.33 6.15
N PHE A 124 8.52 -8.61 5.03
CA PHE A 124 9.94 -8.34 4.85
C PHE A 124 10.18 -7.78 3.45
N THR A 125 11.10 -6.84 3.35
CA THR A 125 11.48 -6.13 2.13
C THR A 125 12.98 -6.27 1.93
N LEU A 126 13.39 -6.59 0.71
CA LEU A 126 14.78 -6.66 0.31
C LEU A 126 15.00 -5.82 -0.94
N THR A 127 15.93 -4.87 -0.89
CA THR A 127 16.23 -3.93 -1.99
C THR A 127 17.71 -3.92 -2.37
N ASP A 128 18.09 -3.06 -3.32
CA ASP A 128 19.48 -2.78 -3.69
C ASP A 128 20.06 -1.56 -2.96
N ALA A 129 19.33 -1.01 -1.98
CA ALA A 129 19.73 0.16 -1.21
C ALA A 129 21.05 -0.09 -0.45
N THR A 130 21.97 0.88 -0.51
CA THR A 130 23.28 0.74 0.13
C THR A 130 23.24 1.18 1.59
N LYS A 131 24.15 0.63 2.40
CA LYS A 131 24.32 1.05 3.82
C LYS A 131 24.73 2.52 3.94
N ASP A 132 25.40 3.08 2.95
CA ASP A 132 25.76 4.50 2.96
C ASP A 132 24.53 5.41 2.79
N GLU A 133 23.50 4.93 2.10
CA GLU A 133 22.25 5.67 1.88
C GLU A 133 21.27 5.52 3.05
N PHE A 134 21.14 4.33 3.65
CA PHE A 134 20.11 4.05 4.67
C PHE A 134 20.63 3.64 6.04
N GLY A 135 21.94 3.46 6.22
CA GLY A 135 22.57 3.09 7.51
C GLY A 135 22.39 1.61 7.88
N GLU A 136 21.16 1.13 7.87
CA GLU A 136 20.79 -0.25 8.27
C GLU A 136 20.83 -1.25 7.09
N GLY A 137 20.78 -0.75 5.85
CA GLY A 137 21.05 -1.51 4.62
C GLY A 137 19.81 -1.73 3.74
N SER A 138 19.82 -2.85 3.02
CA SER A 138 18.83 -3.21 2.00
C SER A 138 17.64 -4.02 2.51
N PHE A 139 17.55 -4.26 3.83
CA PHE A 139 16.58 -5.20 4.39
C PHE A 139 15.72 -4.53 5.44
N ASP A 140 14.40 -4.59 5.25
CA ASP A 140 13.39 -4.12 6.20
C ASP A 140 12.43 -5.27 6.56
N LYS A 141 11.88 -5.24 7.77
CA LYS A 141 10.89 -6.19 8.25
C LYS A 141 10.02 -5.56 9.33
N GLY A 142 8.76 -5.98 9.40
CA GLY A 142 7.87 -5.49 10.44
C GLY A 142 6.72 -6.45 10.73
N ILE A 143 6.04 -6.19 11.83
CA ILE A 143 4.77 -6.81 12.19
C ILE A 143 3.75 -5.69 12.32
N TYR A 144 2.54 -5.91 11.82
CA TYR A 144 1.48 -4.91 11.90
C TYR A 144 0.14 -5.51 12.32
N PHE A 145 -0.69 -4.65 12.89
CA PHE A 145 -2.06 -4.92 13.29
C PHE A 145 -2.97 -3.93 12.58
N GLN A 146 -4.05 -4.44 12.00
CA GLN A 146 -5.15 -3.67 11.45
C GLN A 146 -6.38 -3.95 12.30
N ILE A 147 -6.79 -2.98 13.11
CA ILE A 147 -7.87 -3.14 14.09
C ILE A 147 -9.09 -2.35 13.61
N PRO A 148 -10.24 -2.99 13.34
CA PRO A 148 -11.47 -2.28 13.01
C PRO A 148 -11.89 -1.31 14.11
N HIS A 149 -12.35 -0.13 13.74
CA HIS A 149 -12.88 0.86 14.70
C HIS A 149 -14.06 0.33 15.51
N ASP A 150 -14.89 -0.52 14.92
CA ASP A 150 -16.07 -1.11 15.56
C ASP A 150 -15.73 -1.99 16.78
N LEU A 151 -14.46 -2.40 16.93
CA LEU A 151 -14.00 -3.09 18.14
C LEU A 151 -13.81 -2.15 19.35
N PHE A 152 -13.68 -0.85 19.12
CA PHE A 152 -13.45 0.15 20.17
C PHE A 152 -14.67 1.01 20.46
N PHE A 153 -15.57 1.18 19.49
CA PHE A 153 -16.71 2.08 19.59
C PHE A 153 -18.03 1.32 19.50
N THR A 154 -18.99 1.67 20.35
CA THR A 154 -20.36 1.12 20.34
C THR A 154 -21.19 1.56 19.14
N ASN A 155 -20.77 2.63 18.45
CA ASN A 155 -21.38 3.09 17.22
C ASN A 155 -20.56 2.62 16.03
N PHE A 156 -21.22 2.05 15.02
CA PHE A 156 -20.58 1.65 13.78
C PHE A 156 -19.82 2.82 13.15
N SER A 157 -18.53 2.64 12.89
CA SER A 157 -17.64 3.63 12.31
C SER A 157 -16.71 2.96 11.31
N THR A 158 -16.80 3.37 10.05
CA THR A 158 -15.93 2.85 9.00
C THR A 158 -14.50 3.35 9.23
N GLY A 159 -13.57 2.45 9.51
CA GLY A 159 -12.16 2.80 9.70
C GLY A 159 -11.34 1.66 10.29
N GLN A 160 -10.02 1.70 10.09
CA GLN A 160 -9.11 0.74 10.71
C GLN A 160 -7.93 1.49 11.31
N VAL A 161 -7.57 1.14 12.54
CA VAL A 161 -6.34 1.61 13.17
C VAL A 161 -5.20 0.70 12.72
N PHE A 162 -4.17 1.30 12.12
CA PHE A 162 -2.95 0.60 11.75
C PHE A 162 -1.90 0.80 12.85
N PHE A 163 -1.35 -0.29 13.37
CA PHE A 163 -0.23 -0.27 14.29
C PHE A 163 0.88 -1.16 13.75
N GLY A 164 2.00 -0.56 13.30
CA GLY A 164 3.17 -1.26 12.80
C GLY A 164 4.33 -1.16 13.79
N ILE A 165 4.98 -2.27 14.09
CA ILE A 165 6.25 -2.31 14.81
C ILE A 165 7.36 -2.56 13.79
N HIS A 166 8.21 -1.56 13.62
CA HIS A 166 9.40 -1.62 12.77
C HIS A 166 10.63 -1.53 13.68
N PRO A 167 11.51 -2.55 13.68
CA PRO A 167 12.72 -2.54 14.49
C PRO A 167 13.81 -1.62 13.92
N LEU A 168 13.66 -1.16 12.67
CA LEU A 168 14.59 -0.32 11.94
C LEU A 168 14.06 1.12 11.86
N THR A 169 14.97 2.09 11.77
CA THR A 169 14.65 3.53 11.85
C THR A 169 14.85 4.27 10.53
N ARG A 170 15.51 3.64 9.56
CA ARG A 170 15.72 4.14 8.19
C ARG A 170 15.48 3.01 7.19
N ASP A 171 14.41 3.14 6.41
CA ASP A 171 13.89 2.03 5.63
C ASP A 171 14.27 2.15 4.15
N GLY A 172 15.09 1.21 3.68
CA GLY A 172 15.13 0.87 2.25
C GLY A 172 13.81 0.20 1.87
N GLY A 173 13.28 0.49 0.69
CA GLY A 173 12.00 -0.08 0.24
C GLY A 173 10.77 0.70 0.71
N ALA A 174 10.88 2.01 0.92
CA ALA A 174 9.74 2.84 1.28
C ALA A 174 8.66 2.84 0.19
N LEU A 175 7.45 2.40 0.55
CA LEU A 175 6.30 2.38 -0.34
C LEU A 175 5.57 3.73 -0.35
N LEU A 176 4.98 4.06 -1.51
CA LEU A 176 3.95 5.09 -1.60
C LEU A 176 2.72 4.59 -0.82
N VAL A 177 2.36 5.27 0.27
CA VAL A 177 1.12 5.08 1.02
C VAL A 177 -0.08 5.39 0.12
N GLN A 178 -0.53 4.36 -0.59
CA GLN A 178 -1.75 4.44 -1.38
C GLN A 178 -2.97 4.26 -0.48
N HIS A 179 -3.76 5.32 -0.35
CA HIS A 179 -5.09 5.21 0.22
C HIS A 179 -5.95 4.40 -0.77
N HIS A 180 -6.43 3.24 -0.32
CA HIS A 180 -7.34 2.34 -1.05
C HIS A 180 -6.77 1.67 -2.32
N SER A 181 -5.83 0.72 -2.19
CA SER A 181 -5.42 -0.11 -3.35
C SER A 181 -6.62 -0.81 -4.01
N LEU A 182 -6.57 -1.08 -5.32
CA LEU A 182 -7.63 -1.81 -6.01
C LEU A 182 -7.90 -3.15 -5.34
N TYR A 183 -6.85 -3.83 -4.88
CA TYR A 183 -7.00 -5.08 -4.15
C TYR A 183 -7.84 -4.91 -2.87
N SER A 184 -7.61 -3.83 -2.11
CA SER A 184 -8.37 -3.53 -0.89
C SER A 184 -9.83 -3.18 -1.19
N ILE A 185 -10.10 -2.40 -2.24
CA ILE A 185 -11.46 -1.99 -2.62
C ILE A 185 -12.26 -3.17 -3.19
N THR A 186 -11.58 -4.08 -3.90
CA THR A 186 -12.21 -5.26 -4.52
C THR A 186 -12.25 -6.47 -3.60
N GLY A 187 -11.85 -6.33 -2.32
CA GLY A 187 -11.79 -7.41 -1.33
C GLY A 187 -13.14 -7.98 -0.86
N ASN A 188 -14.25 -7.60 -1.49
CA ASN A 188 -15.57 -8.20 -1.29
C ASN A 188 -16.20 -8.64 -2.62
N THR A 189 -15.41 -8.76 -3.69
CA THR A 189 -15.92 -9.05 -5.05
C THR A 189 -15.71 -10.50 -5.46
N ALA A 190 -14.80 -11.24 -4.81
CA ALA A 190 -14.55 -12.62 -5.17
C ALA A 190 -15.54 -13.57 -4.51
N LYS A 191 -15.81 -14.70 -5.16
CA LYS A 191 -16.80 -15.69 -4.71
C LYS A 191 -16.60 -16.11 -3.25
N TYR A 192 -15.38 -16.45 -2.87
CA TYR A 192 -15.07 -16.95 -1.54
C TYR A 192 -15.19 -15.88 -0.45
N GLU A 193 -15.10 -14.59 -0.80
CA GLU A 193 -15.29 -13.48 0.15
C GLU A 193 -16.78 -13.32 0.43
N ILE A 194 -17.59 -13.38 -0.63
CA ILE A 194 -19.05 -13.38 -0.52
C ILE A 194 -19.52 -14.58 0.28
N GLU A 195 -19.03 -15.80 -0.02
CA GLU A 195 -19.39 -17.01 0.73
C GLU A 195 -18.98 -16.93 2.21
N ARG A 196 -17.82 -16.32 2.51
CA ARG A 196 -17.36 -16.12 3.89
C ARG A 196 -18.27 -15.14 4.65
N ASP A 197 -18.58 -14.01 4.04
CA ASP A 197 -19.34 -12.93 4.69
C ASP A 197 -20.87 -13.19 4.64
N TRP A 198 -21.31 -14.21 3.90
CA TRP A 198 -22.72 -14.62 3.84
C TRP A 198 -23.25 -15.05 5.20
N ASP A 199 -22.43 -15.77 5.99
CA ASP A 199 -22.78 -16.21 7.34
C ASP A 199 -23.01 -15.01 8.28
N ASP A 200 -22.31 -13.89 8.07
CA ASP A 200 -22.45 -12.67 8.88
C ASP A 200 -23.67 -11.80 8.48
N ILE A 201 -24.26 -12.03 7.29
CA ILE A 201 -25.44 -11.28 6.80
C ILE A 201 -26.76 -11.92 7.27
N ILE A 202 -26.76 -13.22 7.52
CA ILE A 202 -27.96 -13.99 7.87
C ILE A 202 -28.23 -14.10 9.37
N ASP A 203 -27.27 -13.66 10.20
CA ASP A 203 -27.34 -13.64 11.67
C ASP A 203 -27.70 -12.22 12.19
#